data_AF-A0A950NZD2-F1
#
_entry.id   AF-A0A950NZD2-F1
#
_cell.length_a   1.000
_cell.length_b   1.000
_cell.length_c   1.000
_cell.angle_alpha   90.00
_cell.angle_beta   90.00
_cell.angle_gamma   90.00
#
_symmetry.space_group_name_H-M   'P 1'
#
loop_
_entity.id
_entity.type
_entity.pdbx_description
1 polymer ?
#
loop_
_entity_poly.entity_id
_entity_poly.type
_entity_poly.pdbx_seq_one_letter_code
_entity_poly.pdbx_strand_id
1 'polypeptide(L)'
;MTLTQVFFQTSSTGNPPLSGANSGVGTSDGQIGPVAVRGAVRGTNIYPAFTGSWIMFYPDGTIKFSLKGHVVSPGSFAGSARITGGTGRYRNARGTMTFTAVVHTGAPVGGQSTPVFIRNMSGSLILP
;
A
#
# COMPACT_ATOMS: atom_id res chain seq x y z
N MET A 1 -14.69 3.79 5.50
CA MET A 1 -13.50 3.41 6.30
C MET A 1 -12.26 4.02 5.66
N THR A 2 -11.27 4.40 6.45
CA THR A 2 -10.06 5.07 5.97
C THR A 2 -8.84 4.33 6.49
N LEU A 3 -7.93 3.97 5.58
CA LEU A 3 -6.64 3.36 5.87
C LEU A 3 -5.51 4.29 5.43
N THR A 4 -4.51 4.43 6.29
CA THR A 4 -3.26 5.13 6.04
C THR A 4 -2.12 4.11 6.05
N GLN A 5 -1.21 4.21 5.10
CA GLN A 5 -0.02 3.36 5.04
C GLN A 5 1.23 4.22 4.90
N VAL A 6 2.27 3.81 5.60
CA VAL A 6 3.58 4.46 5.55
C VAL A 6 4.62 3.40 5.25
N PHE A 7 5.39 3.61 4.18
CA PHE A 7 6.52 2.74 3.82
C PHE A 7 7.83 3.39 4.26
N PHE A 8 8.72 2.62 4.91
CA PHE A 8 9.98 3.12 5.48
C PHE A 8 11.22 2.47 4.87
N GLN A 9 11.09 1.31 4.23
CA GLN A 9 12.17 0.68 3.49
C GLN A 9 11.69 0.37 2.09
N THR A 10 12.47 0.78 1.10
CA THR A 10 12.23 0.47 -0.31
C THR A 10 13.48 -0.11 -0.94
N SER A 11 13.33 -1.21 -1.67
CA SER A 11 14.38 -1.67 -2.59
C SER A 11 13.84 -1.53 -4.00
N SER A 12 14.67 -1.05 -4.93
CA SER A 12 14.24 -0.73 -6.29
C SER A 12 15.18 -1.37 -7.30
N THR A 13 14.61 -1.81 -8.42
CA THR A 13 15.33 -2.31 -9.59
C THR A 13 14.78 -1.62 -10.84
N GLY A 14 15.64 -1.32 -11.80
CA GLY A 14 15.26 -0.55 -13.00
C GLY A 14 15.15 0.94 -12.73
N ASN A 15 14.27 1.63 -13.46
CA ASN A 15 14.05 3.07 -13.35
C ASN A 15 12.59 3.44 -12.98
N PRO A 16 12.09 3.08 -11.78
CA PRO A 16 10.77 3.52 -11.33
C PRO A 16 10.66 5.06 -11.29
N PRO A 17 9.54 5.67 -11.76
CA PRO A 17 8.28 5.05 -12.14
C PRO A 17 8.15 4.68 -13.64
N LEU A 18 9.21 4.85 -14.44
CA LEU A 18 9.17 4.61 -15.89
C LEU A 18 9.23 3.11 -16.23
N SER A 19 10.02 2.33 -15.49
CA SER A 19 10.15 0.89 -15.70
C SER A 19 10.76 0.20 -14.48
N GLY A 20 10.58 -1.12 -14.38
CA GLY A 20 11.17 -1.93 -13.31
C GLY A 20 10.23 -2.17 -12.14
N ALA A 21 10.79 -2.38 -10.95
CA ALA A 21 10.02 -2.77 -9.78
C ALA A 21 10.61 -2.17 -8.50
N ASN A 22 9.74 -1.96 -7.51
CA ASN A 22 10.17 -1.71 -6.14
C ASN A 22 9.46 -2.66 -5.19
N SER A 23 10.08 -2.90 -4.04
CA SER A 23 9.46 -3.53 -2.89
C SER A 23 9.51 -2.57 -1.72
N GLY A 24 8.60 -2.74 -0.76
CA GLY A 24 8.69 -1.97 0.46
C GLY A 24 8.03 -2.63 1.66
N VAL A 25 8.49 -2.20 2.84
CA VAL A 25 7.90 -2.53 4.13
C VAL A 25 7.61 -1.27 4.93
N GLY A 26 6.62 -1.35 5.82
CA GLY A 26 6.36 -0.31 6.79
C GLY A 26 5.16 -0.59 7.68
N THR A 27 4.39 0.45 8.01
CA THR A 27 3.23 0.35 8.90
C THR A 27 1.92 0.69 8.18
N SER A 28 0.82 0.18 8.73
CA SER A 28 -0.53 0.53 8.33
C SER A 28 -1.36 0.87 9.55
N ASP A 29 -1.97 2.05 9.54
CA ASP A 29 -2.80 2.58 10.61
C ASP A 29 -4.12 3.06 10.01
N GLY A 30 -5.26 2.79 10.65
CA GLY A 30 -6.55 3.29 10.17
C GLY A 30 -7.74 2.66 10.86
N GLN A 31 -8.83 2.47 10.11
CA GLN A 31 -10.07 1.91 10.62
C GLN A 31 -10.65 0.86 9.67
N ILE A 32 -11.21 -0.21 10.24
CA ILE A 32 -12.05 -1.19 9.54
C ILE A 32 -13.42 -1.20 10.23
N GLY A 33 -14.45 -0.69 9.55
CA GLY A 33 -15.72 -0.37 10.20
C GLY A 33 -15.48 0.64 11.35
N PRO A 34 -16.02 0.41 12.56
CA PRO A 34 -15.77 1.27 13.73
C PRO A 34 -14.46 0.96 14.46
N VAL A 35 -13.71 -0.08 14.05
CA VAL A 35 -12.55 -0.58 14.79
C VAL A 35 -11.27 0.06 14.27
N ALA A 36 -10.50 0.70 15.16
CA ALA A 36 -9.16 1.15 14.85
C ALA A 36 -8.22 -0.04 14.66
N VAL A 37 -7.39 0.00 13.62
CA VAL A 37 -6.42 -1.04 13.30
C VAL A 37 -5.03 -0.44 13.14
N ARG A 38 -4.03 -1.18 13.61
CA ARG A 38 -2.60 -0.87 13.49
C ARG A 38 -1.82 -2.13 13.20
N GLY A 39 -0.90 -2.05 12.26
CA GLY A 39 -0.20 -3.22 11.76
C GLY A 39 1.05 -2.90 10.94
N ALA A 40 1.68 -3.97 10.44
CA ALA A 40 2.76 -3.87 9.48
C ALA A 40 2.22 -4.02 8.05
N VAL A 41 2.97 -3.56 7.06
CA VAL A 41 2.64 -3.74 5.64
C VAL A 41 3.88 -4.10 4.86
N ARG A 42 3.74 -4.99 3.86
CA ARG A 42 4.80 -5.28 2.88
C ARG A 42 4.22 -5.48 1.50
N GLY A 43 5.00 -5.22 0.47
CA GLY A 43 4.60 -5.52 -0.89
C GLY A 43 5.59 -5.11 -1.95
N THR A 44 5.14 -5.20 -3.18
CA THR A 44 5.91 -4.89 -4.39
C THR A 44 5.05 -4.10 -5.36
N ASN A 45 5.68 -3.20 -6.12
CA ASN A 45 5.07 -2.58 -7.29
C ASN A 45 5.92 -2.83 -8.54
N ILE A 46 5.26 -2.84 -9.68
CA ILE A 46 5.79 -3.07 -11.02
C ILE A 46 5.35 -1.91 -11.92
N TYR A 47 6.31 -1.35 -12.66
CA TYR A 47 6.18 -0.20 -13.53
C TYR A 47 6.42 -0.59 -15.01
N PRO A 48 5.86 0.13 -16.00
CA PRO A 48 5.17 1.42 -15.92
C PRO A 48 3.69 1.37 -15.50
N ALA A 49 3.05 0.21 -15.56
CA ALA A 49 1.60 0.08 -15.35
C ALA A 49 1.12 0.37 -13.91
N PHE A 50 2.04 0.73 -12.99
CA PHE A 50 1.85 0.84 -11.55
C PHE A 50 0.89 -0.24 -11.03
N THR A 51 1.33 -1.49 -11.05
CA THR A 51 0.61 -2.60 -10.44
C THR A 51 1.36 -3.09 -9.23
N GLY A 52 0.67 -3.56 -8.20
CA GLY A 52 1.34 -4.03 -7.00
C GLY A 52 0.62 -5.15 -6.28
N SER A 53 1.34 -5.89 -5.47
CA SER A 53 0.81 -6.91 -4.58
C SER A 53 1.34 -6.69 -3.18
N TRP A 54 0.41 -6.58 -2.24
CA TRP A 54 0.68 -6.11 -0.89
C TRP A 54 -0.09 -6.91 0.15
N ILE A 55 0.45 -6.93 1.37
CA ILE A 55 -0.11 -7.61 2.53
C ILE A 55 -0.02 -6.66 3.73
N MET A 56 -1.16 -6.40 4.38
CA MET A 56 -1.23 -5.80 5.71
C MET A 56 -1.28 -6.93 6.76
N PHE A 57 -0.55 -6.75 7.87
CA PHE A 57 -0.50 -7.66 9.00
C PHE A 57 -1.08 -6.96 10.22
N TYR A 58 -2.26 -7.38 10.65
CA TYR A 58 -2.91 -6.94 11.88
C TYR A 58 -2.88 -8.06 12.93
N PRO A 59 -3.11 -7.77 14.23
CA PRO A 59 -3.16 -8.78 15.27
C PRO A 59 -4.17 -9.91 14.98
N ASP A 60 -5.33 -9.57 14.41
CA ASP A 60 -6.42 -10.51 14.13
C ASP A 60 -6.24 -11.29 12.81
N GLY A 61 -5.18 -11.02 12.05
CA GLY A 61 -4.89 -11.68 10.77
C GLY A 61 -4.33 -10.73 9.71
N THR A 62 -4.26 -11.23 8.48
CA THR A 62 -3.68 -10.48 7.35
C THR A 62 -4.73 -10.10 6.33
N ILE A 63 -4.51 -8.99 5.62
CA ILE A 63 -5.30 -8.59 4.45
C ILE A 63 -4.36 -8.52 3.25
N LYS A 64 -4.70 -9.26 2.18
CA LYS A 64 -3.99 -9.24 0.90
C LYS A 64 -4.73 -8.33 -0.06
N PHE A 65 -3.98 -7.47 -0.76
CA PHE A 65 -4.56 -6.59 -1.77
C PHE A 65 -3.61 -6.37 -2.94
N SER A 66 -4.18 -6.18 -4.12
CA SER A 66 -3.46 -5.77 -5.32
C SER A 66 -3.72 -4.30 -5.61
N LEU A 67 -2.68 -3.54 -5.97
CA LEU A 67 -2.78 -2.15 -6.40
C LEU A 67 -2.78 -2.06 -7.93
N LYS A 68 -3.50 -1.10 -8.47
CA LYS A 68 -3.37 -0.60 -9.83
C LYS A 68 -3.52 0.92 -9.80
N GLY A 69 -2.65 1.65 -10.47
CA GLY A 69 -2.69 3.10 -10.45
C GLY A 69 -1.97 3.73 -11.62
N HIS A 70 -1.72 5.02 -11.50
CA HIS A 70 -0.99 5.83 -12.46
C HIS A 70 -0.32 7.00 -11.74
N VAL A 71 0.70 7.57 -12.39
CA VAL A 71 1.33 8.82 -11.96
C VAL A 71 0.36 9.97 -12.26
N VAL A 72 0.04 10.78 -11.26
CA VAL A 72 -0.80 11.98 -11.42
C VAL A 72 0.07 13.20 -11.70
N SER A 73 1.20 13.30 -10.99
CA SER A 73 2.22 14.33 -11.17
C SER A 73 3.56 13.77 -10.64
N PRO A 74 4.71 14.42 -10.91
CA PRO A 74 5.99 13.96 -10.36
C PRO A 74 5.91 13.80 -8.83
N GLY A 75 6.14 12.58 -8.34
CA GLY A 75 6.04 12.24 -6.92
C GLY A 75 4.63 11.97 -6.38
N SER A 76 3.58 12.02 -7.22
CA SER A 76 2.19 11.77 -6.84
C SER A 76 1.55 10.67 -7.68
N PHE A 77 0.82 9.77 -7.02
CA PHE A 77 0.17 8.62 -7.63
C PHE A 77 -1.28 8.52 -7.16
N ALA A 78 -2.15 8.00 -8.02
CA ALA A 78 -3.51 7.65 -7.64
C ALA A 78 -3.90 6.32 -8.27
N GLY A 79 -4.83 5.62 -7.62
CA GLY A 79 -5.27 4.34 -8.13
C GLY A 79 -6.32 3.66 -7.27
N SER A 80 -6.47 2.37 -7.53
CA SER A 80 -7.34 1.49 -6.77
C SER A 80 -6.58 0.27 -6.23
N ALA A 81 -7.05 -0.20 -5.09
CA ALA A 81 -6.68 -1.45 -4.49
C ALA A 81 -7.85 -2.42 -4.59
N ARG A 82 -7.58 -3.69 -4.86
CA ARG A 82 -8.55 -4.78 -4.74
C ARG A 82 -8.12 -5.71 -3.62
N ILE A 83 -8.99 -5.94 -2.64
CA ILE A 83 -8.76 -6.89 -1.56
C ILE A 83 -9.04 -8.29 -2.10
N THR A 84 -8.01 -9.14 -2.06
CA THR A 84 -8.01 -10.48 -2.69
C THR A 84 -8.10 -11.62 -1.67
N GLY A 85 -8.09 -11.31 -0.38
CA GLY A 85 -8.27 -12.28 0.70
C GLY A 85 -7.50 -11.91 1.95
N GLY A 86 -7.34 -12.89 2.83
CA GLY A 86 -6.66 -12.68 4.09
C GLY A 86 -6.51 -13.96 4.90
N THR A 87 -6.19 -13.80 6.18
CA THR A 87 -6.11 -14.88 7.17
C THR A 87 -6.81 -14.43 8.45
N GLY A 88 -7.01 -15.35 9.40
CA GLY A 88 -7.66 -15.05 10.68
C GLY A 88 -9.07 -14.49 10.47
N ARG A 89 -9.38 -13.37 11.13
CA ARG A 89 -10.64 -12.63 10.99
C ARG A 89 -10.94 -12.22 9.54
N TYR A 90 -9.91 -12.12 8.69
CA TYR A 90 -10.01 -11.62 7.33
C TYR A 90 -9.93 -12.73 6.26
N ARG A 91 -10.09 -14.01 6.63
CA ARG A 91 -9.88 -15.18 5.75
C ARG A 91 -10.61 -15.09 4.39
N ASN A 92 -11.77 -14.43 4.34
CA ASN A 92 -12.57 -14.23 3.13
C ASN A 92 -12.76 -12.76 2.75
N ALA A 93 -11.90 -11.87 3.24
CA ALA A 93 -12.00 -10.44 2.95
C ALA A 93 -12.00 -10.17 1.44
N ARG A 94 -12.94 -9.35 0.97
CA ARG A 94 -13.08 -8.90 -0.42
C ARG A 94 -13.45 -7.43 -0.45
N GLY A 95 -13.13 -6.74 -1.53
CA GLY A 95 -13.50 -5.33 -1.65
C GLY A 95 -12.58 -4.54 -2.55
N THR A 96 -12.86 -3.26 -2.64
CA THR A 96 -12.09 -2.30 -3.43
C THR A 96 -11.89 -1.03 -2.64
N MET A 97 -10.70 -0.44 -2.76
CA MET A 97 -10.37 0.86 -2.20
C MET A 97 -9.80 1.75 -3.29
N THR A 98 -9.99 3.06 -3.22
CA THR A 98 -9.20 4.04 -3.97
C THR A 98 -8.10 4.57 -3.08
N PHE A 99 -6.97 5.00 -3.65
CA PHE A 99 -5.86 5.58 -2.88
C PHE A 99 -5.22 6.75 -3.63
N THR A 100 -4.59 7.63 -2.85
CA THR A 100 -3.58 8.57 -3.35
C THR A 100 -2.28 8.31 -2.61
N ALA A 101 -1.15 8.47 -3.29
CA ALA A 101 0.16 8.30 -2.69
C ALA A 101 1.09 9.45 -3.07
N VAL A 102 1.90 9.88 -2.11
CA VAL A 102 2.91 10.93 -2.31
C VAL A 102 4.26 10.38 -1.87
N VAL A 103 5.25 10.52 -2.75
CA VAL A 103 6.66 10.29 -2.44
C VAL A 103 7.20 11.57 -1.84
N HIS A 104 7.60 11.53 -0.56
CA HIS A 104 8.32 12.64 0.03
C HIS A 104 9.81 12.45 -0.27
N THR A 105 10.36 13.29 -1.13
CA THR A 105 11.80 13.38 -1.36
C THR A 105 12.45 14.07 -0.17
N GLY A 106 12.70 13.33 0.91
CA GLY A 106 13.85 13.62 1.77
C GLY A 106 15.11 13.14 1.06
N ALA A 107 16.19 13.92 1.06
CA ALA A 107 17.45 13.49 0.46
C ALA A 107 17.89 12.13 1.04
N PRO A 108 18.26 11.14 0.22
CA PRO A 108 18.82 9.90 0.73
C PRO A 108 20.21 10.19 1.31
N VAL A 109 20.29 10.31 2.64
CA VAL A 109 21.56 10.32 3.35
C VAL A 109 21.90 8.86 3.68
N GLY A 110 22.91 8.31 3.01
CA GLY A 110 23.49 7.00 3.35
C GLY A 110 22.50 5.82 3.40
N GLY A 111 22.06 5.32 2.25
CA GLY A 111 21.26 4.08 2.18
C GLY A 111 19.85 4.19 2.77
N GLN A 112 19.40 5.39 3.17
CA GLN A 112 18.04 5.62 3.64
C GLN A 112 17.04 5.75 2.50
N SER A 113 15.96 4.99 2.64
CA SER A 113 14.77 4.93 1.81
C SER A 113 13.91 6.18 1.93
N THR A 114 13.56 6.81 0.80
CA THR A 114 12.54 7.86 0.75
C THR A 114 11.18 7.26 1.12
N PRO A 115 10.53 7.72 2.21
CA PRO A 115 9.24 7.19 2.61
C PRO A 115 8.17 7.58 1.59
N VAL A 116 7.36 6.59 1.22
CA VAL A 116 6.17 6.79 0.39
C VAL A 116 4.96 6.64 1.30
N PHE A 117 4.09 7.64 1.25
CA PHE A 117 2.87 7.67 2.05
C PHE A 117 1.70 7.38 1.13
N ILE A 118 1.08 6.23 1.30
CA ILE A 118 -0.25 5.98 0.71
C ILE A 118 -1.27 6.47 1.73
N ARG A 119 -2.01 7.51 1.35
CA ARG A 119 -3.04 8.12 2.19
C ARG A 119 -4.40 7.92 1.56
N ASN A 120 -5.43 8.14 2.37
CA ASN A 120 -6.82 8.18 1.94
C ASN A 120 -7.26 6.89 1.22
N MET A 121 -6.76 5.73 1.68
CA MET A 121 -7.30 4.47 1.20
C MET A 121 -8.72 4.32 1.73
N SER A 122 -9.71 4.45 0.85
CA SER A 122 -11.12 4.36 1.25
C SER A 122 -11.91 3.55 0.24
N GLY A 123 -12.92 2.84 0.73
CA GLY A 123 -13.76 2.01 -0.12
C GLY A 123 -14.53 0.98 0.69
N SER A 124 -14.93 -0.10 0.02
CA SER A 124 -15.72 -1.18 0.60
C SER A 124 -14.83 -2.36 0.97
N LEU A 125 -15.10 -2.94 2.14
CA LEU A 125 -14.55 -4.20 2.59
C LEU A 125 -15.71 -5.06 3.06
N ILE A 126 -15.83 -6.21 2.44
CA ILE A 126 -16.76 -7.26 2.78
C ILE A 126 -15.96 -8.26 3.60
N LEU A 127 -16.37 -8.41 4.85
CA LEU A 127 -15.88 -9.43 5.76
C LEU A 127 -16.84 -10.62 5.74
N PRO A 128 -16.37 -11.84 6.09
CA PRO A 128 -17.27 -12.95 6.36
C PRO A 128 -18.25 -12.66 7.51
#